data_AF-W4SH73-F1
#
_entry.id   AF-W4SH73-F1
#
_cell.length_a   1.000
_cell.length_b   1.000
_cell.length_c   1.000
_cell.angle_alpha   90.00
_cell.angle_beta   90.00
_cell.angle_gamma   90.00
#
_symmetry.space_group_name_H-M   'P 1'
#
loop_
_entity.id
_entity.type
_entity.pdbx_description
1 polymer ?
#
loop_
_entity_poly.entity_id
_entity_poly.type
_entity_poly.pdbx_seq_one_letter_code
_entity_poly.pdbx_strand_id
1 'polypeptide(L)'
;MVAARKQWPLTAVHVHLHYTQRCAAGTRITRQVELEGTLDDAQRARLLEVADKCPIHRLLTGEVRIETALQGDGDASGAAAGV
;
A
#
# COMPACT_ATOMS: atom_id res chain seq x y z
N MET A 1 10.49 11.29 -0.36
CA MET A 1 10.72 10.13 -1.26
C MET A 1 12.17 10.13 -1.74
N VAL A 2 12.83 8.98 -1.97
CA VAL A 2 14.27 8.94 -2.34
C VAL A 2 14.57 9.63 -3.67
N ALA A 3 13.74 9.41 -4.70
CA ALA A 3 13.90 10.05 -6.00
C ALA A 3 13.90 11.58 -5.90
N ALA A 4 12.94 12.17 -5.18
CA ALA A 4 12.86 13.61 -4.96
C ALA A 4 14.12 14.17 -4.27
N ARG A 5 14.66 13.47 -3.26
CA ARG A 5 15.88 13.89 -2.55
C ARG A 5 17.13 13.81 -3.41
N LYS A 6 17.17 12.86 -4.36
CA LYS A 6 18.28 12.68 -5.30
C LYS A 6 18.07 13.41 -6.64
N GLN A 7 16.97 14.16 -6.77
CA GLN A 7 16.57 14.86 -7.99
C GLN A 7 16.51 13.95 -9.22
N TRP A 8 16.13 12.69 -9.02
CA TRP A 8 15.96 11.75 -10.13
C TRP A 8 14.68 12.05 -10.92
N PRO A 9 14.71 11.90 -12.26
CA PRO A 9 13.59 12.24 -13.14
C PRO A 9 12.50 11.15 -13.12
N LEU A 10 12.10 10.71 -11.93
CA LEU A 10 10.99 9.80 -11.71
C LEU A 10 9.68 10.60 -11.77
N THR A 11 8.82 10.27 -12.74
CA THR A 11 7.55 10.99 -12.94
C THR A 11 6.39 10.31 -12.23
N ALA A 12 6.37 8.97 -12.22
CA ALA A 12 5.33 8.20 -11.55
C ALA A 12 5.85 6.84 -11.05
N VAL A 13 5.18 6.31 -10.02
CA VAL A 13 5.40 4.96 -9.49
C VAL A 13 4.05 4.26 -9.42
N HIS A 14 3.92 3.16 -10.15
CA HIS A 14 2.73 2.32 -10.11
C HIS A 14 3.06 1.04 -9.35
N VAL A 15 2.23 0.73 -8.35
CA VAL A 15 2.37 -0.48 -7.53
C VAL A 15 1.10 -1.31 -7.68
N HIS A 16 1.24 -2.46 -8.33
CA HIS A 16 0.16 -3.41 -8.51
C HIS A 16 0.30 -4.52 -7.46
N LEU A 17 -0.73 -4.68 -6.64
CA LEU A 17 -0.80 -5.73 -5.63
C LEU A 17 -1.89 -6.72 -6.04
N HIS A 18 -1.51 -7.99 -6.14
CA HIS A 18 -2.45 -9.07 -6.39
C HIS A 18 -2.50 -9.98 -5.18
N TYR A 19 -3.65 -9.98 -4.51
CA TYR A 19 -3.97 -11.02 -3.55
C TYR A 19 -4.15 -12.33 -4.31
N THR A 20 -3.23 -13.25 -4.12
CA THR A 20 -3.22 -14.50 -4.88
C THR A 20 -4.01 -15.57 -4.15
N GLN A 21 -3.70 -15.80 -2.87
CA GLN A 21 -4.37 -16.84 -2.08
C GLN A 21 -4.09 -16.68 -0.58
N ARG A 22 -5.04 -17.11 0.25
CA ARG A 22 -4.78 -17.43 1.66
C ARG A 22 -4.69 -18.95 1.79
N CYS A 23 -3.56 -19.44 2.29
CA CYS A 23 -3.36 -20.84 2.64
C CYS A 23 -3.11 -20.97 4.14
N ALA A 24 -3.05 -22.21 4.64
CA ALA A 24 -2.77 -22.47 6.05
C ALA A 24 -1.42 -21.89 6.52
N ALA A 25 -0.47 -21.70 5.59
CA ALA A 25 0.84 -21.11 5.87
C ALA A 25 0.86 -19.56 5.81
N GLY A 26 -0.24 -18.90 5.44
CA GLY A 26 -0.35 -17.44 5.43
C GLY A 26 -1.03 -16.86 4.18
N THR A 27 -0.98 -15.54 4.07
CA THR A 27 -1.52 -14.79 2.93
C THR A 27 -0.42 -14.56 1.90
N ARG A 28 -0.65 -14.95 0.65
CA ARG A 28 0.26 -14.68 -0.47
C ARG A 28 -0.22 -13.47 -1.28
N ILE A 29 0.68 -12.50 -1.41
CA ILE A 29 0.47 -11.28 -2.19
C ILE A 29 1.65 -11.17 -3.15
N THR A 30 1.38 -10.95 -4.44
CA THR A 30 2.40 -10.59 -5.41
C THR A 30 2.39 -9.08 -5.64
N ARG A 31 3.58 -8.50 -5.80
CA ARG A 31 3.79 -7.07 -6.02
C ARG A 31 4.52 -6.86 -7.33
N GLN A 32 4.01 -5.98 -8.17
CA GLN A 32 4.70 -5.49 -9.36
C GLN A 32 4.88 -3.98 -9.23
N VAL A 33 6.09 -3.49 -9.52
CA VAL A 33 6.44 -2.07 -9.41
C VAL A 33 6.88 -1.58 -10.79
N GLU A 34 6.18 -0.57 -11.28
CA GLU A 34 6.50 0.10 -12.53
C GLU A 34 6.96 1.53 -12.23
N LEU A 35 8.07 1.91 -12.87
CA LEU A 35 8.75 3.19 -12.66
C LEU A 35 8.78 3.94 -13.99
N GLU A 36 8.11 5.09 -14.01
CA GLU A 36 8.04 5.98 -15.16
C GLU A 36 9.04 7.14 -15.02
N GLY A 37 9.62 7.54 -16.16
CA GLY A 37 10.60 8.62 -16.24
C GLY A 37 11.93 8.20 -16.86
N THR A 38 12.80 9.17 -17.10
CA THR A 38 14.11 9.00 -17.76
C THR A 38 15.18 8.51 -16.78
N LEU A 39 14.93 7.34 -16.20
CA LEU A 39 15.80 6.71 -15.21
C LEU A 39 16.78 5.75 -15.88
N ASP A 40 18.04 5.84 -15.49
CA ASP A 40 19.04 4.83 -15.82
C ASP A 40 18.85 3.54 -15.00
N ASP A 41 19.52 2.45 -15.41
CA ASP A 41 19.38 1.14 -14.78
C ASP A 41 19.83 1.14 -13.30
N ALA A 42 20.85 1.94 -12.95
CA ALA A 42 21.34 2.05 -11.58
C ALA A 42 20.33 2.77 -10.67
N GLN A 43 19.67 3.81 -11.18
CA GLN A 43 18.59 4.53 -10.52
C GLN A 43 17.39 3.61 -10.32
N ARG A 44 16.98 2.85 -11.36
CA ARG A 44 15.89 1.87 -11.28
C ARG A 44 16.17 0.79 -10.24
N ALA A 45 17.36 0.19 -10.27
CA ALA A 45 17.77 -0.82 -9.29
C ALA A 45 17.72 -0.28 -7.86
N ARG A 46 18.25 0.94 -7.65
CA ARG A 46 18.25 1.56 -6.33
C ARG A 46 16.84 1.93 -5.85
N LEU A 47 15.95 2.38 -6.74
CA LEU A 47 14.56 2.63 -6.39
C LEU A 47 13.85 1.34 -5.97
N LEU A 48 14.13 0.22 -6.65
CA LEU A 48 13.58 -1.09 -6.29
C LEU A 48 14.08 -1.55 -4.90
N GLU A 49 15.38 -1.42 -4.61
CA GLU A 49 15.93 -1.73 -3.28
C GLU A 49 15.27 -0.90 -2.16
N VAL A 50 14.98 0.38 -2.45
CA VAL A 50 14.28 1.26 -1.51
C VAL A 50 12.82 0.86 -1.36
N ALA A 51 12.17 0.40 -2.43
CA ALA A 51 10.78 -0.07 -2.41
C ALA A 51 10.60 -1.33 -1.54
N ASP A 52 11.61 -2.19 -1.42
CA ASP A 52 11.57 -3.33 -0.50
C ASP A 52 11.62 -2.93 0.98
N LYS A 53 12.10 -1.72 1.28
CA LYS A 53 12.06 -1.13 2.63
C LYS A 53 10.77 -0.34 2.88
N CYS A 54 9.78 -0.43 1.99
CA CYS A 54 8.54 0.32 2.09
C CYS A 54 7.77 -0.06 3.37
N PRO A 55 7.22 0.91 4.11
CA PRO A 55 6.44 0.66 5.32
C PRO A 55 5.30 -0.34 5.12
N ILE A 56 4.70 -0.38 3.91
CA ILE A 56 3.62 -1.33 3.61
C ILE A 56 4.12 -2.78 3.59
N HIS A 57 5.34 -3.04 3.15
CA HIS A 57 5.92 -4.37 3.19
C HIS A 57 6.10 -4.84 4.64
N ARG A 58 6.58 -3.96 5.52
CA ARG A 58 6.68 -4.23 6.98
C ARG A 58 5.32 -4.46 7.61
N LEU A 59 4.30 -3.70 7.20
CA LEU A 59 2.93 -3.90 7.66
C LEU A 59 2.40 -5.28 7.21
N LEU A 60 2.50 -5.61 5.93
CA LEU A 60 1.99 -6.85 5.35
C LEU A 60 2.74 -8.12 5.78
N THR A 61 3.97 -7.99 6.27
CA THR A 61 4.78 -9.12 6.80
C THR A 61 4.67 -9.27 8.32
N GLY A 62 4.12 -8.27 9.02
CA GLY A 62 3.86 -8.32 10.45
C GLY A 62 2.47 -8.86 10.79
N GLU A 63 2.12 -8.80 12.08
CA GLU A 63 0.76 -9.08 12.51
C GLU A 63 -0.15 -7.89 12.14
N VAL A 64 -1.05 -8.10 11.18
CA VAL A 64 -2.03 -7.09 10.75
C VAL A 64 -3.36 -7.37 11.42
N ARG A 65 -3.82 -6.44 12.26
CA ARG A 65 -5.20 -6.42 12.78
C ARG A 65 -5.98 -5.34 12.04
N ILE A 66 -7.10 -5.73 11.43
CA ILE A 66 -7.99 -4.82 10.70
C ILE A 66 -9.30 -4.77 11.48
N GLU A 67 -9.62 -3.60 12.02
CA GLU A 67 -10.92 -3.33 12.62
C GLU A 67 -11.83 -2.72 11.55
N THR A 68 -12.98 -3.35 11.34
CA THR A 68 -13.96 -2.89 10.35
C THR A 68 -15.21 -2.46 11.09
N ALA A 69 -15.65 -1.22 10.85
CA ALA A 69 -16.93 -0.72 11.33
C ALA A 69 -17.76 -0.24 10.15
N LEU A 70 -19.07 -0.47 10.21
CA LEU A 70 -20.02 0.14 9.28
C LEU A 70 -20.11 1.63 9.64
N GLN A 71 -19.62 2.50 8.76
CA GLN A 71 -19.84 3.93 8.93
C GLN A 71 -21.29 4.18 8.55
N GLY A 72 -22.17 4.32 9.55
CA GLY A 72 -23.55 4.69 9.31
C GLY A 72 -23.59 6.01 8.57
N ASP A 73 -24.33 6.05 7.46
CA ASP A 73 -24.69 7.31 6.83
C ASP A 73 -25.43 8.12 7.88
N GLY A 74 -24.79 9.21 8.32
CA GLY A 74 -25.38 10.10 9.29
C GLY A 74 -26.61 10.77 8.67
N ASP A 75 -27.78 10.21 8.93
CA ASP A 75 -28.98 11.02 9.06
C ASP A 75 -29.32 11.11 10.54
N ALA A 76 -28.93 12.25 11.12
CA ALA A 76 -29.41 12.67 12.41
C ALA A 76 -30.83 13.21 12.24
N SER A 77 -31.82 12.42 12.62
CA SER A 77 -33.10 12.95 13.09
C SER A 77 -33.51 12.16 14.34
N GLY A 78 -33.37 12.80 15.50
CA GLY A 78 -33.83 12.25 16.75
C GLY A 78 -35.35 12.20 16.83
N ALA A 79 -35.90 11.12 17.37
CA ALA A 79 -37.18 11.13 18.09
C ALA A 79 -37.42 9.79 18.80
N ALA A 80 -37.39 9.85 20.13
CA ALA A 80 -38.33 9.26 21.08
C ALA A 80 -38.52 7.73 21.25
N ALA A 81 -38.83 7.44 22.53
CA ALA A 81 -39.47 6.27 23.15
C ALA A 81 -38.52 5.10 23.49
N GLY A 82 -38.31 4.70 24.75
CA GLY A 82 -39.18 4.81 25.91
C GLY A 82 -40.08 3.58 26.01
N VAL A 83 -39.57 2.49 26.60
CA VAL A 83 -40.23 1.58 27.53
C VAL A 83 -39.18 0.64 28.14
#